data_AF-A0A1C5YA55-F1
#
_entry.id   AF-A0A1C5YA55-F1
#
_cell.length_a   1.000
_cell.length_b   1.000
_cell.length_c   1.000
_cell.angle_alpha   90.00
_cell.angle_beta   90.00
_cell.angle_gamma   90.00
#
_symmetry.space_group_name_H-M   'P 1'
#
loop_
_entity.id
_entity.type
_entity.pdbx_description
1 polymer ?
#
loop_
_entity_poly.entity_id
_entity_poly.type
_entity_poly.pdbx_seq_one_letter_code
_entity_poly.pdbx_strand_id
1 'polypeptide(L)'
;MKKRAVSVMLTAAMVSAMLAGCGSKNAETQSAADTTAESAVSGDETSADTQAADAETTDASKTDGTFTVGFDQDFPPMGFVGDDGEFTGFDLEMAAEVAKRLNLTIAYQPIAWDAKDMELDAGTIDCIWNGFTMNGREDDYEWSKPYMKNNQVFVVRGDSDINSEADLAGKNVEVQTDSSAEAALNDNSELTSMFGSLTPVADYNTAFMDLESGAVDAIAMDDVVASYQITSRKADFKVLDDVIAAEEYGIGFKKGNTGLRDKVQATLEEMAADGTAAKISEKWFGKDITTIQ
;
A
#
# COMPACT_ATOMS: atom_id res chain seq x y z
N MET A 1 41.74 -26.45 -11.32
CA MET A 1 42.61 -26.82 -10.17
C MET A 1 43.82 -25.89 -10.11
N LYS A 2 43.79 -24.82 -9.30
CA LYS A 2 44.97 -24.06 -8.87
C LYS A 2 44.64 -23.33 -7.55
N LYS A 3 45.19 -23.93 -6.51
CA LYS A 3 45.38 -23.66 -5.08
C LYS A 3 44.98 -22.29 -4.48
N ARG A 4 44.25 -22.41 -3.37
CA ARG A 4 44.01 -21.44 -2.29
C ARG A 4 45.30 -21.09 -1.54
N ALA A 5 45.42 -19.86 -1.06
CA ALA A 5 46.24 -19.50 0.09
C ALA A 5 45.56 -18.36 0.87
N VAL A 6 45.28 -18.67 2.13
CA VAL A 6 44.71 -17.81 3.18
C VAL A 6 45.84 -16.97 3.78
N SER A 7 45.58 -15.72 4.16
CA SER A 7 46.36 -15.06 5.21
C SER A 7 45.48 -14.14 6.06
N VAL A 8 45.34 -14.57 7.32
CA VAL A 8 44.75 -13.87 8.45
C VAL A 8 45.74 -12.82 8.95
N MET A 9 45.30 -11.61 9.28
CA MET A 9 46.02 -10.75 10.21
C MET A 9 45.05 -10.04 11.15
N LEU A 10 45.21 -10.42 12.42
CA LEU A 10 44.51 -9.95 13.62
C LEU A 10 45.32 -8.77 14.18
N THR A 11 44.70 -7.64 14.46
CA THR A 11 45.26 -6.65 15.41
C THR A 11 44.14 -6.06 16.23
N ALA A 12 44.07 -6.53 17.48
CA ALA A 12 43.37 -5.90 18.57
C ALA A 12 44.38 -5.05 19.37
N ALA A 13 43.98 -3.85 19.78
CA ALA A 13 44.60 -3.13 20.89
C ALA A 13 43.54 -2.29 21.61
N MET A 14 43.23 -2.71 22.84
CA MET A 14 42.45 -2.00 23.85
C MET A 14 43.32 -1.01 24.64
N VAL A 15 42.64 -0.26 25.54
CA VAL A 15 43.10 0.45 26.76
C VAL A 15 43.10 1.99 26.62
N SER A 16 42.54 2.84 27.49
CA SER A 16 41.58 2.74 28.62
C SER A 16 41.20 4.17 29.07
N ALA A 17 39.98 4.30 29.59
CA ALA A 17 39.50 5.09 30.75
C ALA A 17 39.84 6.59 30.94
N MET A 18 38.79 7.41 31.13
CA MET A 18 38.66 8.32 32.30
C MET A 18 37.18 8.46 32.73
N LEU A 19 36.95 8.27 34.03
CA LEU A 19 35.73 8.53 34.80
C LEU A 19 35.73 9.97 35.33
N ALA A 20 34.58 10.66 35.32
CA ALA A 20 34.05 11.51 36.41
C ALA A 20 32.82 12.31 35.95
N GLY A 21 31.72 12.25 36.71
CA GLY A 21 30.57 13.14 36.52
C GLY A 21 29.34 12.76 37.36
N CYS A 22 29.25 13.28 38.58
CA CYS A 22 28.09 13.28 39.49
C CYS A 22 26.87 14.01 38.86
N GLY A 23 25.62 13.87 39.32
CA GLY A 23 25.06 13.23 40.49
C GLY A 23 23.53 13.43 40.56
N SER A 24 22.86 12.61 41.37
CA SER A 24 21.43 12.67 41.66
C SER A 24 21.12 13.69 42.75
N LYS A 25 19.96 14.37 42.67
CA LYS A 25 19.31 14.95 43.85
C LYS A 25 17.78 14.86 43.74
N ASN A 26 17.24 14.19 44.74
CA ASN A 26 15.83 13.98 45.06
C ASN A 26 15.21 15.29 45.60
N ALA A 27 13.92 15.55 45.31
CA ALA A 27 13.04 16.37 46.14
C ALA A 27 11.57 16.18 45.74
N GLU A 28 10.85 15.37 46.50
CA GLU A 28 9.40 15.48 46.66
C GLU A 28 9.07 16.79 47.37
N THR A 29 7.97 17.47 47.01
CA THR A 29 7.11 18.16 48.00
C THR A 29 5.68 18.26 47.48
N GLN A 30 4.76 17.80 48.34
CA GLN A 30 3.30 17.92 48.28
C GLN A 30 2.81 19.35 48.02
N SER A 31 1.75 19.46 47.21
CA SER A 31 0.87 20.63 47.17
C SER A 31 -0.43 20.29 47.90
N ALA A 32 -0.75 21.09 48.92
CA ALA A 32 -2.03 21.07 49.63
C ALA A 32 -2.88 22.27 49.20
N ALA A 33 -4.17 21.97 49.08
CA ALA A 33 -5.38 22.80 48.95
C ALA A 33 -5.29 24.29 49.33
N ASP A 34 -5.97 25.11 48.53
CA ASP A 34 -7.06 26.05 48.90
C ASP A 34 -7.59 26.68 47.58
N THR A 35 -8.80 27.19 47.35
CA THR A 35 -9.92 27.61 48.21
C THR A 35 -11.19 27.66 47.33
N THR A 36 -12.33 27.51 47.99
CA THR A 36 -13.72 27.59 47.53
C THR A 36 -14.12 28.89 46.83
N ALA A 37 -14.94 28.75 45.78
CA ALA A 37 -15.67 29.82 45.11
C ALA A 37 -17.02 30.10 45.79
N GLU A 38 -17.33 31.39 45.96
CA GLU A 38 -18.64 31.92 46.35
C GLU A 38 -19.30 32.57 45.13
N SER A 39 -20.58 32.26 44.90
CA SER A 39 -21.33 32.68 43.73
C SER A 39 -22.59 33.43 44.18
N ALA A 40 -22.84 34.61 43.62
CA ALA A 40 -24.06 35.39 43.80
C ALA A 40 -24.54 36.04 42.49
N VAL A 41 -25.64 35.48 41.98
CA VAL A 41 -26.89 36.09 41.45
C VAL A 41 -26.88 37.05 40.23
N SER A 42 -27.92 36.81 39.40
CA SER A 42 -28.57 37.64 38.37
C SER A 42 -27.88 37.73 37.02
N GLY A 43 -28.52 37.56 35.86
CA GLY A 43 -29.93 37.45 35.52
C GLY A 43 -30.09 37.84 34.04
N ASP A 44 -31.27 37.53 33.49
CA ASP A 44 -31.86 38.05 32.25
C ASP A 44 -31.64 37.29 30.93
N GLU A 45 -32.79 37.07 30.27
CA GLU A 45 -32.99 36.33 29.03
C GLU A 45 -32.71 37.20 27.80
N THR A 46 -32.27 36.61 26.69
CA THR A 46 -32.67 37.04 25.33
C THR A 46 -32.42 35.90 24.33
N SER A 47 -33.46 35.64 23.54
CA SER A 47 -33.60 34.64 22.47
C SER A 47 -32.47 34.65 21.43
N ALA A 48 -31.98 33.45 21.09
CA ALA A 48 -31.07 33.23 19.96
C ALA A 48 -31.82 32.59 18.79
N ASP A 49 -31.96 33.36 17.72
CA ASP A 49 -32.33 32.91 16.38
C ASP A 49 -31.18 32.03 15.83
N THR A 50 -31.46 30.76 15.56
CA THR A 50 -30.47 29.82 15.02
C THR A 50 -30.49 29.91 13.50
N GLN A 51 -29.62 30.75 12.94
CA GLN A 51 -29.25 30.67 11.54
C GLN A 51 -28.01 29.79 11.44
N ALA A 52 -28.20 28.61 10.85
CA ALA A 52 -27.17 27.62 10.60
C ALA A 52 -25.99 28.26 9.85
N ALA A 53 -24.84 28.28 10.52
CA ALA A 53 -23.57 28.58 9.89
C ALA A 53 -23.23 27.41 8.95
N ASP A 54 -22.99 27.79 7.70
CA ASP A 54 -22.40 27.00 6.65
C ASP A 54 -21.14 26.31 7.19
N ALA A 55 -21.11 24.98 7.11
CA ALA A 55 -19.93 24.20 7.44
C ALA A 55 -18.93 24.35 6.28
N GLU A 56 -18.22 25.48 6.26
CA GLU A 56 -16.93 25.58 5.59
C GLU A 56 -16.01 24.53 6.22
N THR A 57 -15.97 23.37 5.59
CA THR A 57 -14.94 22.37 5.88
C THR A 57 -13.78 22.71 4.96
N THR A 58 -12.85 23.49 5.52
CA THR A 58 -11.46 23.64 5.10
C THR A 58 -10.91 22.29 4.61
N ASP A 59 -10.37 22.13 3.40
CA ASP A 59 -9.13 22.77 2.94
C ASP A 59 -9.17 22.96 1.41
N ALA A 60 -9.77 24.07 0.98
CA ALA A 60 -9.47 24.63 -0.32
C ALA A 60 -8.19 25.45 -0.16
N SER A 61 -7.06 24.92 -0.62
CA SER A 61 -5.85 25.63 -1.10
C SER A 61 -4.52 25.09 -0.55
N LYS A 62 -4.14 23.85 -0.92
CA LYS A 62 -2.72 23.59 -1.22
C LYS A 62 -2.37 24.36 -2.52
N THR A 63 -2.23 25.68 -2.45
CA THR A 63 -1.79 26.53 -3.59
C THR A 63 -0.30 26.44 -3.90
N ASP A 64 0.42 25.61 -3.14
CA ASP A 64 1.84 25.36 -3.29
C ASP A 64 2.05 23.82 -3.48
N GLY A 65 1.00 23.14 -3.94
CA GLY A 65 0.61 21.82 -3.45
C GLY A 65 1.43 20.64 -3.94
N THR A 66 1.84 19.81 -2.98
CA THR A 66 2.32 18.46 -3.23
C THR A 66 1.14 17.47 -3.18
N PHE A 67 1.07 16.57 -4.16
CA PHE A 67 0.20 15.40 -4.17
C PHE A 67 1.05 14.17 -3.82
N THR A 68 0.94 13.69 -2.59
CA THR A 68 1.73 12.57 -2.09
C THR A 68 0.97 11.26 -2.27
N VAL A 69 1.52 10.36 -3.08
CA VAL A 69 0.94 9.05 -3.38
C VAL A 69 1.65 7.97 -2.59
N GLY A 70 0.90 7.27 -1.74
CA GLY A 70 1.36 6.07 -1.05
C GLY A 70 1.26 4.85 -1.97
N PHE A 71 2.35 4.10 -2.06
CA PHE A 71 2.44 2.92 -2.92
C PHE A 71 3.40 1.87 -2.34
N ASP A 72 3.19 0.60 -2.70
CA ASP A 72 4.13 -0.48 -2.43
C ASP A 72 5.16 -0.53 -3.55
N GLN A 73 6.43 -0.33 -3.24
CA GLN A 73 7.51 -0.30 -4.24
C GLN A 73 7.91 -1.68 -4.79
N ASP A 74 7.31 -2.76 -4.29
CA ASP A 74 7.57 -4.14 -4.67
C ASP A 74 6.40 -4.74 -5.48
N PHE A 75 5.56 -3.90 -6.10
CA PHE A 75 4.32 -4.30 -6.79
C PHE A 75 4.30 -3.94 -8.29
N PRO A 76 5.22 -4.49 -9.10
CA PRO A 76 5.25 -4.22 -10.53
C PRO A 76 4.07 -4.91 -11.26
N PRO A 77 3.49 -4.29 -12.29
CA PRO A 77 3.90 -3.05 -12.92
C PRO A 77 3.17 -1.80 -12.39
N MET A 78 2.48 -1.87 -11.25
CA MET A 78 1.61 -0.78 -10.79
C MET A 78 2.43 0.37 -10.21
N GLY A 79 3.20 0.09 -9.16
CA GLY A 79 4.19 0.97 -8.57
C GLY A 79 5.37 0.13 -8.12
N PHE A 80 6.57 0.49 -8.55
CA PHE A 80 7.77 -0.27 -8.22
C PHE A 80 9.06 0.50 -8.49
N VAL A 81 10.19 -0.05 -8.05
CA VAL A 81 11.53 0.45 -8.41
C VAL A 81 11.98 -0.12 -9.74
N GLY A 82 12.22 0.73 -10.72
CA GLY A 82 12.74 0.34 -12.04
C GLY A 82 14.21 -0.05 -12.03
N ASP A 83 14.70 -0.54 -13.17
CA ASP A 83 16.12 -0.95 -13.35
C ASP A 83 17.12 0.20 -13.15
N ASP A 84 16.68 1.44 -13.30
CA ASP A 84 17.46 2.66 -13.06
C ASP A 84 17.47 3.10 -11.59
N GLY A 85 16.72 2.41 -10.72
CA GLY A 85 16.57 2.72 -9.31
C GLY A 85 15.53 3.80 -9.01
N GLU A 86 14.80 4.29 -10.02
CA GLU A 86 13.75 5.29 -9.85
C GLU A 86 12.38 4.63 -9.70
N PHE A 87 11.44 5.34 -9.04
CA PHE A 87 10.06 4.85 -8.95
C PHE A 87 9.35 4.97 -10.29
N THR A 88 8.71 3.89 -10.71
CA THR A 88 8.00 3.78 -11.98
C THR A 88 6.80 2.84 -11.85
N GLY A 89 5.96 2.80 -12.87
CA GLY A 89 4.78 1.94 -12.92
C GLY A 89 3.56 2.64 -13.50
N PHE A 90 2.57 1.84 -13.85
CA PHE A 90 1.31 2.28 -14.41
C PHE A 90 0.60 3.31 -13.51
N ASP A 91 0.44 2.99 -12.22
CA ASP A 91 -0.27 3.88 -11.28
C ASP A 91 0.53 5.15 -11.01
N LEU A 92 1.86 5.05 -10.89
CA LEU A 92 2.71 6.21 -10.66
C LEU A 92 2.72 7.18 -11.85
N GLU A 93 2.66 6.64 -13.08
CA GLU A 93 2.53 7.46 -14.29
C GLU A 93 1.15 8.09 -14.44
N MET A 94 0.08 7.36 -14.09
CA MET A 94 -1.26 7.93 -14.01
C MET A 94 -1.31 9.07 -12.98
N ALA A 95 -0.74 8.86 -11.79
CA ALA A 95 -0.70 9.87 -10.73
C ALA A 95 0.13 11.10 -11.10
N ALA A 96 1.26 10.93 -11.79
CA ALA A 96 2.07 12.05 -12.28
C ALA A 96 1.30 12.92 -13.28
N GLU A 97 0.56 12.30 -14.20
CA GLU A 97 -0.26 13.06 -15.16
C GLU A 97 -1.43 13.77 -14.46
N VAL A 98 -2.07 13.14 -13.47
CA VAL A 98 -3.07 13.80 -12.63
C VAL A 98 -2.48 15.01 -11.91
N ALA A 99 -1.35 14.85 -11.22
CA ALA A 99 -0.68 15.94 -10.51
C ALA A 99 -0.36 17.10 -11.45
N LYS A 100 0.18 16.80 -12.64
CA LYS A 100 0.51 17.79 -13.66
C LYS A 100 -0.72 18.57 -14.13
N ARG A 101 -1.86 17.92 -14.38
CA ARG A 101 -3.11 18.60 -14.80
C ARG A 101 -3.68 19.49 -13.70
N LEU A 102 -3.46 19.10 -12.44
CA LEU A 102 -3.87 19.86 -11.27
C LEU A 102 -2.85 20.95 -10.85
N ASN A 103 -1.74 21.13 -11.59
CA ASN A 103 -0.62 22.00 -11.21
C ASN A 103 -0.06 21.69 -9.80
N LEU A 104 0.02 20.40 -9.45
CA LEU A 104 0.60 19.91 -8.21
C LEU A 104 1.98 19.30 -8.46
N THR A 105 2.84 19.38 -7.46
CA THR A 105 4.09 18.61 -7.43
C THR A 105 3.77 17.18 -7.01
N ILE A 106 4.12 16.19 -7.82
CA ILE A 106 3.98 14.79 -7.43
C ILE A 106 5.06 14.42 -6.40
N ALA A 107 4.67 13.69 -5.35
CA ALA A 107 5.59 13.02 -4.45
C ALA A 107 5.19 11.56 -4.33
N TYR A 108 6.16 10.66 -4.46
CA TYR A 108 5.95 9.24 -4.27
C TYR A 108 6.48 8.85 -2.89
N GLN A 109 5.63 8.18 -2.11
CA GLN A 109 5.96 7.71 -0.77
C GLN A 109 5.83 6.19 -0.74
N PRO A 110 6.95 5.45 -0.81
CA PRO A 110 6.94 4.02 -0.56
C PRO A 110 6.44 3.76 0.86
N ILE A 111 5.56 2.78 1.00
CA ILE A 111 4.99 2.35 2.28
C ILE A 111 5.05 0.82 2.37
N ALA A 112 5.15 0.30 3.59
CA ALA A 112 4.81 -1.09 3.82
C ALA A 112 3.29 -1.25 3.64
N TRP A 113 2.85 -2.28 2.91
CA TRP A 113 1.44 -2.39 2.56
C TRP A 113 0.52 -2.57 3.77
N ASP A 114 1.01 -3.21 4.83
CA ASP A 114 0.34 -3.38 6.12
C ASP A 114 0.28 -2.09 6.98
N ALA A 115 0.98 -1.03 6.55
CA ALA A 115 0.98 0.28 7.20
C ALA A 115 0.14 1.33 6.45
N LYS A 116 -0.46 0.99 5.30
CA LYS A 116 -1.13 1.95 4.41
C LYS A 116 -2.22 2.78 5.09
N ASP A 117 -2.98 2.18 5.99
CA ASP A 117 -4.05 2.87 6.73
C ASP A 117 -3.49 3.89 7.70
N MET A 118 -2.41 3.53 8.40
CA MET A 118 -1.74 4.41 9.35
C MET A 118 -1.16 5.63 8.62
N GLU A 119 -0.52 5.43 7.48
CA GLU A 119 0.07 6.50 6.68
C GLU A 119 -1.02 7.45 6.14
N LEU A 120 -2.12 6.90 5.62
CA LEU A 120 -3.26 7.68 5.14
C LEU A 120 -3.94 8.47 6.26
N ASP A 121 -4.14 7.84 7.43
CA ASP A 121 -4.75 8.49 8.59
C ASP A 121 -3.86 9.57 9.19
N ALA A 122 -2.55 9.35 9.22
CA ALA A 122 -1.56 10.34 9.66
C ALA A 122 -1.44 11.51 8.68
N GLY A 123 -1.90 11.35 7.42
CA GLY A 123 -1.79 12.36 6.36
C GLY A 123 -0.37 12.49 5.83
N THR A 124 0.47 11.46 6.00
CA THR A 124 1.79 11.37 5.36
C THR A 124 1.64 11.12 3.86
N ILE A 125 0.56 10.47 3.45
CA ILE A 125 0.10 10.30 2.07
C ILE A 125 -1.28 10.94 1.89
N ASP A 126 -1.54 11.46 0.69
CA ASP A 126 -2.83 12.04 0.33
C ASP A 126 -3.81 10.97 -0.23
N CYS A 127 -3.27 9.89 -0.81
CA CYS A 127 -4.02 8.72 -1.25
C CYS A 127 -3.16 7.45 -1.29
N ILE A 128 -3.82 6.30 -1.36
CA ILE A 128 -3.24 4.99 -1.68
C ILE A 128 -3.56 4.68 -3.15
N TRP A 129 -2.54 4.51 -3.99
CA TRP A 129 -2.70 4.22 -5.41
C TRP A 129 -1.62 3.26 -5.90
N ASN A 130 -1.92 1.96 -5.80
CA ASN A 130 -1.00 0.88 -6.17
C ASN A 130 -1.76 -0.46 -6.35
N GLY A 131 -2.61 -0.56 -7.37
CA GLY A 131 -3.48 -1.72 -7.60
C GLY A 131 -4.40 -1.99 -6.41
N PHE A 132 -5.01 -0.93 -5.85
CA PHE A 132 -5.68 -1.06 -4.57
C PHE A 132 -7.12 -1.58 -4.72
N THR A 133 -7.35 -2.81 -4.30
CA THR A 133 -8.64 -3.49 -4.40
C THR A 133 -9.73 -2.85 -3.53
N MET A 134 -10.86 -2.55 -4.17
CA MET A 134 -12.05 -1.95 -3.53
C MET A 134 -12.94 -3.00 -2.83
N ASN A 135 -12.98 -4.23 -3.37
CA ASN A 135 -13.92 -5.25 -2.93
C ASN A 135 -13.68 -5.67 -1.48
N GLY A 136 -14.74 -5.65 -0.67
CA GLY A 136 -14.68 -5.94 0.77
C GLY A 136 -14.13 -4.80 1.62
N ARG A 137 -13.83 -3.65 1.01
CA ARG A 137 -13.29 -2.44 1.64
C ARG A 137 -14.08 -1.18 1.25
N GLU A 138 -15.27 -1.34 0.68
CA GLU A 138 -16.06 -0.26 0.08
C GLU A 138 -16.37 0.85 1.09
N ASP A 139 -16.54 0.49 2.35
CA ASP A 139 -16.85 1.43 3.43
C ASP A 139 -15.61 1.97 4.13
N ASP A 140 -14.39 1.50 3.83
CA ASP A 140 -13.16 1.78 4.60
C ASP A 140 -12.41 3.04 4.14
N TYR A 141 -12.65 3.49 2.91
CA TYR A 141 -12.00 4.66 2.32
C TYR A 141 -13.01 5.56 1.61
N GLU A 142 -12.59 6.79 1.33
CA GLU A 142 -13.24 7.60 0.31
C GLU A 142 -12.69 7.15 -1.05
N TRP A 143 -13.47 6.40 -1.82
CA TRP A 143 -13.00 5.77 -3.05
C TRP A 143 -13.19 6.63 -4.31
N SER A 144 -12.25 6.53 -5.25
CA SER A 144 -12.54 6.84 -6.66
C SER A 144 -13.54 5.84 -7.27
N LYS A 145 -14.00 6.10 -8.50
CA LYS A 145 -14.57 5.02 -9.33
C LYS A 145 -13.48 4.00 -9.67
N PRO A 146 -13.84 2.74 -9.98
CA PRO A 146 -12.87 1.74 -10.39
C PRO A 146 -12.20 2.12 -11.71
N TYR A 147 -10.87 1.99 -11.77
CA TYR A 147 -10.07 2.34 -12.95
C TYR A 147 -9.52 1.14 -13.71
N MET A 148 -9.54 -0.05 -13.11
CA MET A 148 -9.03 -1.29 -13.72
C MET A 148 -9.66 -2.51 -13.05
N LYS A 149 -9.82 -3.61 -13.81
CA LYS A 149 -10.22 -4.92 -13.29
C LYS A 149 -9.00 -5.82 -13.12
N ASN A 150 -9.04 -6.67 -12.11
CA ASN A 150 -8.02 -7.67 -11.84
C ASN A 150 -8.65 -8.99 -11.32
N ASN A 151 -7.85 -10.04 -11.21
CA ASN A 151 -8.18 -11.27 -10.51
C ASN A 151 -7.08 -11.61 -9.51
N GLN A 152 -7.44 -12.28 -8.41
CA GLN A 152 -6.53 -12.99 -7.54
C GLN A 152 -6.33 -14.40 -8.06
N VAL A 153 -5.09 -14.84 -8.13
CA VAL A 153 -4.67 -16.12 -8.73
C VAL A 153 -3.59 -16.76 -7.88
N PHE A 154 -3.31 -18.03 -8.17
CA PHE A 154 -2.12 -18.72 -7.65
C PHE A 154 -1.01 -18.75 -8.70
N VAL A 155 0.21 -18.48 -8.26
CA VAL A 155 1.44 -18.65 -9.03
C VAL A 155 2.23 -19.81 -8.47
N VAL A 156 2.70 -20.69 -9.34
CA VAL A 156 3.55 -21.83 -9.00
C VAL A 156 4.77 -21.89 -9.92
N ARG A 157 5.74 -22.72 -9.58
CA ARG A 157 6.84 -23.03 -10.50
C ARG A 157 6.34 -23.72 -11.78
N GLY A 158 6.96 -23.40 -12.90
CA GLY A 158 6.63 -23.97 -14.21
C GLY A 158 6.87 -25.48 -14.27
N ASP A 159 7.86 -25.97 -13.52
CA ASP A 159 8.16 -27.40 -13.36
C ASP A 159 7.37 -28.10 -12.25
N SER A 160 6.42 -27.41 -11.61
CA SER A 160 5.54 -27.98 -10.59
C SER A 160 4.45 -28.87 -11.21
N ASP A 161 4.13 -29.96 -10.50
CA ASP A 161 2.98 -30.83 -10.82
C ASP A 161 1.62 -30.24 -10.38
N ILE A 162 1.61 -29.04 -9.77
CA ILE A 162 0.39 -28.32 -9.37
C ILE A 162 -0.23 -27.69 -10.62
N ASN A 163 -1.48 -28.04 -10.94
CA ASN A 163 -2.19 -27.53 -12.12
C ASN A 163 -3.58 -26.99 -11.80
N SER A 164 -4.04 -27.14 -10.56
CA SER A 164 -5.33 -26.65 -10.10
C SER A 164 -5.29 -26.31 -8.62
N GLU A 165 -6.29 -25.58 -8.15
CA GLU A 165 -6.52 -25.27 -6.74
C GLU A 165 -6.55 -26.53 -5.86
N ALA A 166 -7.13 -27.63 -6.37
CA ALA A 166 -7.19 -28.90 -5.65
C ALA A 166 -5.80 -29.52 -5.38
N ASP A 167 -4.82 -29.26 -6.25
CA ASP A 167 -3.45 -29.75 -6.09
C ASP A 167 -2.66 -29.00 -5.00
N LEU A 168 -3.22 -27.91 -4.46
CA LEU A 168 -2.67 -27.18 -3.31
C LEU A 168 -2.95 -27.88 -1.97
N ALA A 169 -3.67 -28.99 -1.96
CA ALA A 169 -3.89 -29.78 -0.75
C ALA A 169 -2.56 -30.25 -0.13
N GLY A 170 -2.31 -29.85 1.12
CA GLY A 170 -1.08 -30.12 1.87
C GLY A 170 0.13 -29.30 1.43
N LYS A 171 -0.06 -28.27 0.58
CA LYS A 171 1.00 -27.41 0.05
C LYS A 171 1.21 -26.15 0.86
N ASN A 172 2.42 -25.60 0.81
CA ASN A 172 2.75 -24.34 1.47
C ASN A 172 2.44 -23.19 0.51
N VAL A 173 1.55 -22.29 0.92
CA VAL A 173 1.12 -21.13 0.16
C VAL A 173 1.57 -19.87 0.88
N GLU A 174 2.15 -18.92 0.15
CA GLU A 174 2.45 -17.58 0.65
C GLU A 174 1.49 -16.54 0.06
N VAL A 175 1.29 -15.47 0.83
CA VAL A 175 0.44 -14.33 0.45
C VAL A 175 0.99 -13.06 1.09
N GLN A 176 0.78 -11.89 0.48
CA GLN A 176 1.20 -10.65 1.11
C GLN A 176 0.29 -10.29 2.29
N THR A 177 0.86 -9.85 3.41
CA THR A 177 0.12 -9.34 4.57
C THR A 177 -0.77 -8.15 4.18
N ASP A 178 -2.02 -8.20 4.63
CA ASP A 178 -3.06 -7.19 4.43
C ASP A 178 -3.42 -6.92 2.95
N SER A 179 -3.17 -7.91 2.09
CA SER A 179 -3.60 -7.95 0.69
C SER A 179 -5.06 -8.43 0.55
N SER A 180 -5.67 -8.16 -0.61
CA SER A 180 -7.00 -8.71 -0.93
C SER A 180 -6.95 -10.23 -1.17
N ALA A 181 -5.82 -10.77 -1.66
CA ALA A 181 -5.57 -12.21 -1.73
C ALA A 181 -5.68 -12.87 -0.35
N GLU A 182 -5.05 -12.28 0.68
CA GLU A 182 -5.10 -12.80 2.05
C GLU A 182 -6.54 -12.76 2.58
N ALA A 183 -7.24 -11.64 2.38
CA ALA A 183 -8.64 -11.51 2.78
C ALA A 183 -9.53 -12.57 2.10
N ALA A 184 -9.41 -12.74 0.78
CA ALA A 184 -10.18 -13.71 0.02
C ALA A 184 -9.93 -15.17 0.46
N LEU A 185 -8.68 -15.51 0.77
CA LEU A 185 -8.33 -16.83 1.30
C LEU A 185 -8.85 -17.04 2.72
N ASN A 186 -8.78 -16.02 3.58
CA ASN A 186 -9.31 -16.10 4.94
C ASN A 186 -10.85 -16.27 4.96
N ASP A 187 -11.55 -15.64 4.01
CA ASP A 187 -13.00 -15.78 3.85
C ASP A 187 -13.40 -17.13 3.23
N ASN A 188 -12.50 -17.78 2.48
CA ASN A 188 -12.70 -19.10 1.90
C ASN A 188 -12.06 -20.22 2.76
N SER A 189 -12.66 -20.49 3.91
CA SER A 189 -12.16 -21.50 4.85
C SER A 189 -12.08 -22.93 4.27
N GLU A 190 -12.94 -23.29 3.31
CA GLU A 190 -12.90 -24.59 2.64
C GLU A 190 -11.60 -24.75 1.86
N LEU A 191 -11.27 -23.76 1.03
CA LEU A 191 -10.02 -23.70 0.27
C LEU A 191 -8.81 -23.70 1.20
N THR A 192 -8.75 -22.73 2.11
CA THR A 192 -7.56 -22.51 2.96
C THR A 192 -7.29 -23.69 3.90
N SER A 193 -8.32 -24.43 4.32
CA SER A 193 -8.15 -25.63 5.14
C SER A 193 -7.47 -26.80 4.42
N MET A 194 -7.40 -26.78 3.09
CA MET A 194 -6.70 -27.79 2.31
C MET A 194 -5.19 -27.60 2.36
N PHE A 195 -4.70 -26.37 2.53
CA PHE A 195 -3.27 -26.06 2.49
C PHE A 195 -2.50 -26.72 3.65
N GLY A 196 -1.23 -27.02 3.43
CA GLY A 196 -0.29 -27.37 4.50
C GLY A 196 0.00 -26.18 5.40
N SER A 197 0.12 -24.99 4.81
CA SER A 197 0.20 -23.70 5.50
C SER A 197 -0.20 -22.57 4.57
N LEU A 198 -0.83 -21.53 5.12
CA LEU A 198 -0.94 -20.21 4.51
C LEU A 198 -0.06 -19.24 5.33
N THR A 199 0.99 -18.71 4.72
CA THR A 199 1.98 -17.86 5.41
C THR A 199 1.95 -16.46 4.84
N PRO A 200 1.60 -15.44 5.64
CA PRO A 200 1.73 -14.06 5.23
C PRO A 200 3.21 -13.64 5.17
N VAL A 201 3.60 -12.91 4.13
CA VAL A 201 4.91 -12.27 3.97
C VAL A 201 4.75 -10.77 3.71
N ALA A 202 5.80 -10.00 3.98
CA ALA A 202 5.73 -8.53 3.89
C ALA A 202 5.56 -8.01 2.45
N ASP A 203 6.21 -8.67 1.49
CA ASP A 203 6.28 -8.23 0.10
C ASP A 203 6.36 -9.43 -0.88
N TYR A 204 5.94 -9.20 -2.12
CA TYR A 204 5.95 -10.25 -3.14
C TYR A 204 7.34 -10.61 -3.63
N ASN A 205 8.34 -9.74 -3.48
CA ASN A 205 9.72 -10.08 -3.83
C ASN A 205 10.23 -11.23 -2.96
N THR A 206 9.93 -11.22 -1.67
CA THR A 206 10.16 -12.32 -0.73
C THR A 206 9.41 -13.57 -1.17
N ALA A 207 8.10 -13.46 -1.44
CA ALA A 207 7.30 -14.60 -1.89
C ALA A 207 7.88 -15.29 -3.14
N PHE A 208 8.28 -14.50 -4.15
CA PHE A 208 8.93 -15.05 -5.34
C PHE A 208 10.28 -15.69 -5.06
N MET A 209 11.11 -15.13 -4.18
CA MET A 209 12.38 -15.75 -3.79
C MET A 209 12.15 -17.11 -3.10
N ASP A 210 11.13 -17.20 -2.23
CA ASP A 210 10.78 -18.44 -1.54
C ASP A 210 10.22 -19.48 -2.50
N LEU A 211 9.39 -19.07 -3.47
CA LEU A 211 8.92 -19.94 -4.54
C LEU A 211 10.08 -20.43 -5.44
N GLU A 212 11.01 -19.56 -5.84
CA GLU A 212 12.20 -19.92 -6.64
C GLU A 212 13.08 -20.94 -5.93
N SER A 213 13.27 -20.77 -4.62
CA SER A 213 14.06 -21.68 -3.80
C SER A 213 13.37 -23.02 -3.52
N GLY A 214 12.04 -23.08 -3.70
CA GLY A 214 11.19 -24.21 -3.33
C GLY A 214 10.91 -24.28 -1.83
N ALA A 215 11.04 -23.17 -1.11
CA ALA A 215 10.60 -23.06 0.28
C ALA A 215 9.06 -23.10 0.40
N VAL A 216 8.37 -22.56 -0.62
CA VAL A 216 6.92 -22.66 -0.78
C VAL A 216 6.53 -23.26 -2.13
N ASP A 217 5.30 -23.75 -2.21
CA ASP A 217 4.76 -24.41 -3.40
C ASP A 217 3.98 -23.43 -4.30
N ALA A 218 3.37 -22.39 -3.71
CA ALA A 218 2.55 -21.42 -4.41
C ALA A 218 2.54 -20.05 -3.74
N ILE A 219 2.22 -19.02 -4.52
CA ILE A 219 1.96 -17.65 -4.07
C ILE A 219 0.53 -17.26 -4.47
N ALA A 220 -0.25 -16.67 -3.58
CA ALA A 220 -1.54 -16.06 -3.90
C ALA A 220 -1.36 -14.55 -4.12
N MET A 221 -1.75 -14.05 -5.30
CA MET A 221 -1.52 -12.66 -5.69
C MET A 221 -2.35 -12.21 -6.89
N ASP A 222 -2.27 -10.93 -7.18
CA ASP A 222 -2.88 -10.28 -8.33
C ASP A 222 -2.32 -10.80 -9.67
N ASP A 223 -3.22 -11.16 -10.59
CA ASP A 223 -2.89 -11.68 -11.92
C ASP A 223 -2.03 -10.71 -12.73
N VAL A 224 -2.30 -9.39 -12.64
CA VAL A 224 -1.49 -8.38 -13.32
C VAL A 224 -0.03 -8.39 -12.84
N VAL A 225 0.20 -8.56 -11.54
CA VAL A 225 1.54 -8.60 -10.94
C VAL A 225 2.22 -9.93 -11.28
N ALA A 226 1.48 -11.05 -11.17
CA ALA A 226 1.94 -12.37 -11.58
C ALA A 226 2.43 -12.35 -13.04
N SER A 227 1.58 -11.93 -13.97
CA SER A 227 1.87 -11.86 -15.41
C SER A 227 3.13 -11.03 -15.71
N TYR A 228 3.30 -9.89 -15.03
CA TYR A 228 4.49 -9.06 -15.18
C TYR A 228 5.74 -9.76 -14.64
N GLN A 229 5.67 -10.31 -13.41
CA GLN A 229 6.82 -10.95 -12.74
C GLN A 229 7.33 -12.17 -13.51
N ILE A 230 6.42 -12.99 -14.06
CA ILE A 230 6.77 -14.12 -14.92
C ILE A 230 7.55 -13.64 -16.15
N THR A 231 7.08 -12.56 -16.78
CA THR A 231 7.71 -12.01 -17.99
C THR A 231 9.06 -11.35 -17.68
N SER A 232 9.15 -10.56 -16.60
CA SER A 232 10.32 -9.76 -16.27
C SER A 232 11.48 -10.59 -15.71
N ARG A 233 11.19 -11.54 -14.82
CA ARG A 233 12.19 -12.40 -14.16
C ARG A 233 12.83 -13.40 -15.12
N LYS A 234 12.17 -13.73 -16.24
CA LYS A 234 12.54 -14.85 -17.12
C LYS A 234 12.67 -16.17 -16.34
N ALA A 235 11.95 -16.26 -15.22
CA ALA A 235 11.86 -17.44 -14.38
C ALA A 235 10.74 -18.34 -14.91
N ASP A 236 10.90 -19.65 -14.72
CA ASP A 236 9.91 -20.63 -15.15
C ASP A 236 8.83 -20.74 -14.07
N PHE A 237 7.78 -19.94 -14.22
CA PHE A 237 6.60 -19.90 -13.38
C PHE A 237 5.35 -20.01 -14.26
N LYS A 238 4.25 -20.45 -13.66
CA LYS A 238 2.93 -20.47 -14.30
C LYS A 238 1.86 -20.01 -13.33
N VAL A 239 0.86 -19.31 -13.87
CA VAL A 239 -0.38 -18.95 -13.16
C VAL A 239 -1.34 -20.14 -13.30
N LEU A 240 -2.04 -20.49 -12.21
CA LEU A 240 -3.11 -21.48 -12.28
C LEU A 240 -4.36 -20.87 -12.93
N ASP A 241 -5.15 -21.67 -13.65
CA ASP A 241 -6.37 -21.19 -14.32
C ASP A 241 -7.49 -20.84 -13.32
N ASP A 242 -7.42 -21.38 -12.09
CA ASP A 242 -8.37 -21.10 -11.02
C ASP A 242 -8.22 -19.66 -10.49
N VAL A 243 -9.34 -18.94 -10.40
CA VAL A 243 -9.42 -17.58 -9.88
C VAL A 243 -9.90 -17.63 -8.44
N ILE A 244 -9.11 -17.07 -7.52
CA ILE A 244 -9.45 -16.96 -6.10
C ILE A 244 -10.61 -15.97 -5.91
N ALA A 245 -10.48 -14.78 -6.51
CA ALA A 245 -11.48 -13.71 -6.48
C ALA A 245 -11.33 -12.78 -7.69
N ALA A 246 -12.44 -12.21 -8.17
CA ALA A 246 -12.41 -11.13 -9.15
C ALA A 246 -12.48 -9.78 -8.42
N GLU A 247 -11.75 -8.78 -8.92
CA GLU A 247 -11.50 -7.54 -8.21
C GLU A 247 -11.55 -6.30 -9.12
N GLU A 248 -11.88 -5.16 -8.52
CA GLU A 248 -11.78 -3.84 -9.13
C GLU A 248 -10.82 -2.96 -8.32
N TYR A 249 -9.89 -2.32 -9.01
CA TYR A 249 -8.96 -1.36 -8.40
C TYR A 249 -9.54 0.04 -8.39
N GLY A 250 -9.35 0.72 -7.26
CA GLY A 250 -9.67 2.12 -7.06
C GLY A 250 -8.52 2.87 -6.38
N ILE A 251 -8.70 4.18 -6.23
CA ILE A 251 -7.80 5.03 -5.45
C ILE A 251 -8.44 5.28 -4.10
N GLY A 252 -7.74 4.88 -3.03
CA GLY A 252 -8.21 5.04 -1.66
C GLY A 252 -7.79 6.39 -1.10
N PHE A 253 -8.75 7.24 -0.74
CA PHE A 253 -8.53 8.49 -0.04
C PHE A 253 -9.02 8.37 1.42
N LYS A 254 -8.52 9.25 2.28
CA LYS A 254 -9.00 9.32 3.66
C LYS A 254 -10.50 9.62 3.69
N LYS A 255 -11.28 8.91 4.53
CA LYS A 255 -12.73 9.13 4.66
C LYS A 255 -13.06 10.61 4.84
N GLY A 256 -14.05 11.09 4.09
CA GLY A 256 -14.47 12.48 4.12
C GLY A 256 -13.64 13.44 3.25
N ASN A 257 -12.54 12.99 2.65
CA ASN A 257 -11.75 13.79 1.70
C ASN A 257 -12.34 13.75 0.28
N THR A 258 -13.64 14.03 0.16
CA THR A 258 -14.37 14.04 -1.11
C THR A 258 -13.79 15.08 -2.08
N GLY A 259 -13.31 16.21 -1.58
CA GLY A 259 -12.78 17.30 -2.39
C GLY A 259 -11.52 16.92 -3.19
N LEU A 260 -10.59 16.17 -2.60
CA LEU A 260 -9.43 15.65 -3.34
C LEU A 260 -9.86 14.51 -4.28
N ARG A 261 -10.67 13.58 -3.77
CA ARG A 261 -11.17 12.43 -4.55
C ARG A 261 -11.88 12.89 -5.83
N ASP A 262 -12.77 13.87 -5.74
CA ASP A 262 -13.52 14.39 -6.89
C ASP A 262 -12.62 15.06 -7.93
N LYS A 263 -11.58 15.80 -7.50
CA LYS A 263 -10.60 16.41 -8.41
C LYS A 263 -9.79 15.35 -9.16
N VAL A 264 -9.30 14.33 -8.44
CA VAL A 264 -8.56 13.23 -9.05
C VAL A 264 -9.46 12.45 -10.01
N GLN A 265 -10.69 12.12 -9.60
CA GLN A 265 -11.67 11.44 -10.43
C GLN A 265 -11.96 12.20 -11.72
N ALA A 266 -12.27 13.50 -11.64
CA ALA A 266 -12.53 14.31 -12.83
C ALA A 266 -11.32 14.35 -13.77
N THR A 267 -10.11 14.41 -13.21
CA THR A 267 -8.88 14.41 -14.00
C THR A 267 -8.64 13.06 -14.72
N LEU A 268 -8.96 11.94 -14.07
CA LEU A 268 -8.93 10.62 -14.70
C LEU A 268 -9.93 10.53 -15.86
N GLU A 269 -11.14 11.05 -15.69
CA GLU A 269 -12.17 11.08 -16.75
C GLU A 269 -11.70 11.93 -17.94
N GLU A 270 -11.03 13.06 -17.70
CA GLU A 270 -10.40 13.86 -18.77
C GLU A 270 -9.26 13.10 -19.48
N MET A 271 -8.42 12.38 -18.74
CA MET A 271 -7.35 11.55 -19.30
C MET A 271 -7.90 10.39 -20.13
N ALA A 272 -9.04 9.81 -19.74
CA ALA A 272 -9.73 8.80 -20.53
C ALA A 272 -10.30 9.40 -21.81
N ALA A 273 -10.99 10.55 -21.70
CA ALA A 273 -11.62 11.22 -22.83
C ALA A 273 -10.63 11.68 -23.93
N ASP A 274 -9.41 12.10 -23.55
CA ASP A 274 -8.38 12.52 -24.50
C ASP A 274 -7.41 11.41 -24.93
N GLY A 275 -7.60 10.18 -24.40
CA GLY A 275 -6.81 9.00 -24.71
C GLY A 275 -5.42 8.96 -24.05
N THR A 276 -5.14 9.83 -23.08
CA THR A 276 -3.89 9.79 -22.30
C THR A 276 -3.84 8.55 -21.41
N ALA A 277 -4.94 8.22 -20.72
CA ALA A 277 -5.02 7.01 -19.90
C ALA A 277 -4.78 5.73 -20.72
N ALA A 278 -5.40 5.64 -21.91
CA ALA A 278 -5.22 4.53 -22.84
C ALA A 278 -3.75 4.38 -23.27
N LYS A 279 -3.05 5.47 -23.59
CA LYS A 279 -1.62 5.43 -23.97
C LYS A 279 -0.74 4.93 -22.83
N ILE A 280 -1.01 5.35 -21.59
CA ILE A 280 -0.27 4.88 -20.42
C ILE A 280 -0.54 3.37 -20.23
N SER A 281 -1.80 2.94 -20.30
CA SER A 281 -2.15 1.51 -20.22
C SER A 281 -1.49 0.68 -21.32
N GLU A 282 -1.53 1.12 -22.57
CA GLU A 282 -0.91 0.42 -23.69
C GLU A 282 0.61 0.28 -23.53
N LYS A 283 1.28 1.28 -22.95
CA LYS A 283 2.71 1.20 -22.65
C LYS A 283 3.03 0.06 -21.68
N TRP A 284 2.21 -0.12 -20.64
CA TRP A 284 2.46 -1.10 -19.58
C TRP A 284 1.91 -2.49 -19.88
N PHE A 285 0.78 -2.57 -20.61
CA PHE A 285 0.02 -3.80 -20.79
C PHE A 285 -0.14 -4.22 -22.25
N GLY A 286 0.34 -3.42 -23.21
CA GLY A 286 0.20 -3.66 -24.65
C GLY A 286 -1.21 -3.43 -25.21
N LYS A 287 -2.16 -3.05 -24.36
CA LYS A 287 -3.54 -2.70 -24.69
C LYS A 287 -4.11 -1.77 -23.62
N ASP A 288 -5.19 -1.07 -23.95
CA ASP A 288 -5.97 -0.35 -22.94
C ASP A 288 -6.79 -1.36 -22.11
N ILE A 289 -6.54 -1.38 -20.80
CA ILE A 289 -7.28 -2.19 -19.82
C ILE A 289 -8.00 -1.34 -18.78
N THR A 290 -8.02 -0.01 -18.97
CA THR A 290 -8.68 0.90 -18.05
C THR A 290 -10.21 0.77 -18.14
N THR A 291 -10.89 1.01 -17.02
CA THR A 291 -12.36 1.02 -16.93
C THR A 291 -12.94 2.41 -16.69
N ILE A 292 -12.12 3.44 -16.84
CA ILE A 292 -12.48 4.84 -16.63
C ILE A 292 -13.49 5.25 -17.71
N GLN A 293 -14.58 5.91 -17.30
CA GLN A 293 -15.67 6.33 -18.19
C GLN A 293 -15.64 7.82 -18.49
#